data_AF-A0A8J6IBV3-F1
#
_entry.id   AF-A0A8J6IBV3-F1
#
_cell.length_a   1.000
_cell.length_b   1.000
_cell.length_c   1.000
_cell.angle_alpha   90.00
_cell.angle_beta   90.00
_cell.angle_gamma   90.00
#
_symmetry.space_group_name_H-M   'P 1'
#
loop_
_entity.id
_entity.type
_entity.pdbx_description
1 polymer ?
#
loop_
_entity_poly.entity_id
_entity_poly.type
_entity_poly.pdbx_seq_one_letter_code
_entity_poly.pdbx_strand_id
1 'polypeptide(L)'
;MVFATVITAMAKGLLAGVAGTAAMTLSSTVEAKIRGRDPSTAPADAAGKVLGVKPVGAKEQTRFATLVHWGYGTGWGAPRGLLAAARLPAPLANAVHLALVWGTETTMLPALEVAPPINEWEYQEIAIDVFHHLVYAMATGRAYAALDRAIAS
;
A
#
# COMPACT_ATOMS: atom_id res chain seq x y z
N MET A 1 -22.16 -8.03 18.32
CA MET A 1 -22.45 -8.13 16.86
C MET A 1 -21.59 -7.17 16.04
N VAL A 2 -21.54 -5.86 16.34
CA VAL A 2 -20.73 -4.86 15.60
C VAL A 2 -19.24 -5.21 15.53
N PHE A 3 -18.64 -5.65 16.64
CA PHE A 3 -17.22 -6.03 16.70
C PHE A 3 -16.85 -7.14 15.71
N ALA A 4 -17.69 -8.17 15.60
CA ALA A 4 -17.47 -9.28 14.65
C ALA A 4 -17.54 -8.78 13.20
N THR A 5 -18.49 -7.90 12.87
CA THR A 5 -18.61 -7.29 11.54
C THR A 5 -17.37 -6.49 11.15
N VAL A 6 -16.81 -5.72 12.09
CA VAL A 6 -15.58 -4.94 11.85
C VAL A 6 -14.39 -5.85 11.62
N ILE A 7 -14.21 -6.89 12.44
CA ILE A 7 -13.11 -7.86 12.26
C ILE A 7 -13.22 -8.57 10.91
N THR A 8 -14.41 -9.06 10.55
CA THR A 8 -14.61 -9.72 9.24
C THR A 8 -14.33 -8.77 8.08
N ALA A 9 -14.72 -7.50 8.20
CA ALA A 9 -14.40 -6.49 7.20
C ALA A 9 -12.89 -6.25 7.11
N MET A 10 -12.18 -6.11 8.24
CA MET A 10 -10.72 -5.97 8.24
C MET A 10 -10.01 -7.20 7.67
N ALA A 11 -10.46 -8.41 7.99
CA ALA A 11 -9.88 -9.65 7.46
C ALA A 11 -10.02 -9.75 5.94
N LYS A 12 -11.21 -9.45 5.40
CA LYS A 12 -11.42 -9.30 3.94
C LYS A 12 -10.53 -8.20 3.36
N GLY A 13 -10.39 -7.10 4.10
CA GLY A 13 -9.48 -6.00 3.79
C GLY A 13 -8.04 -6.45 3.62
N LEU A 14 -7.48 -7.18 4.59
CA LEU A 14 -6.12 -7.71 4.54
C LEU A 14 -5.92 -8.64 3.35
N LEU A 15 -6.85 -9.58 3.11
CA LEU A 15 -6.80 -10.47 1.93
C LEU A 15 -6.81 -9.67 0.61
N ALA A 16 -7.62 -8.61 0.55
CA ALA A 16 -7.64 -7.70 -0.59
C ALA A 16 -6.37 -6.82 -0.70
N GLY A 17 -5.72 -6.52 0.43
CA GLY A 17 -4.43 -5.82 0.48
C GLY A 17 -3.31 -6.63 -0.16
N VAL A 18 -3.34 -7.97 -0.05
CA VAL A 18 -2.41 -8.86 -0.78
C VAL A 18 -2.55 -8.66 -2.29
N ALA A 19 -3.79 -8.61 -2.79
CA ALA A 19 -4.06 -8.38 -4.22
C ALA A 19 -3.58 -7.00 -4.69
N GLY A 20 -3.80 -5.96 -3.87
CA GLY A 20 -3.27 -4.62 -4.15
C GLY A 20 -1.75 -4.58 -4.21
N THR A 21 -1.09 -5.22 -3.23
CA THR A 21 0.36 -5.31 -3.16
C THR A 21 0.93 -6.01 -4.39
N ALA A 22 0.35 -7.15 -4.78
CA ALA A 22 0.77 -7.89 -5.97
C ALA A 22 0.58 -7.06 -7.26
N ALA A 23 -0.55 -6.36 -7.40
CA ALA A 23 -0.83 -5.52 -8.57
C ALA A 23 0.15 -4.34 -8.67
N MET A 24 0.40 -3.64 -7.57
CA MET A 24 1.37 -2.55 -7.52
C MET A 24 2.77 -3.05 -7.85
N THR A 25 3.19 -4.17 -7.25
CA THR A 25 4.49 -4.83 -7.52
C THR A 25 4.68 -5.11 -9.00
N LEU A 26 3.66 -5.65 -9.66
CA LEU A 26 3.73 -5.92 -11.10
C LEU A 26 3.89 -4.61 -11.88
N SER A 27 3.05 -3.60 -11.59
CA SER A 27 3.10 -2.32 -12.30
C SER A 27 4.43 -1.59 -12.12
N SER A 28 4.98 -1.53 -10.90
CA SER A 28 6.24 -0.86 -10.61
C SER A 28 7.45 -1.66 -11.11
N THR A 29 7.38 -2.99 -11.12
CA THR A 29 8.43 -3.82 -11.74
C THR A 29 8.51 -3.59 -13.25
N VAL A 30 7.36 -3.49 -13.92
CA VAL A 30 7.32 -3.21 -15.37
C VAL A 30 7.84 -1.81 -15.65
N GLU A 31 7.39 -0.80 -14.90
CA GLU A 31 7.86 0.58 -15.04
C GLU A 31 9.37 0.70 -14.77
N ALA A 32 9.90 0.08 -13.71
CA ALA A 32 11.31 0.15 -13.36
C ALA A 32 12.19 -0.46 -14.46
N LYS A 33 11.76 -1.58 -15.06
CA LYS A 33 12.43 -2.20 -16.20
C LYS A 33 12.42 -1.31 -17.44
N ILE A 34 11.30 -0.67 -17.74
CA ILE A 34 11.18 0.25 -18.89
C ILE A 34 12.12 1.45 -18.72
N ARG A 35 12.30 1.94 -17.50
CA ARG A 35 13.14 3.11 -17.19
C ARG A 35 14.59 2.78 -16.85
N GLY A 36 14.95 1.50 -16.76
CA GLY A 36 16.30 1.07 -16.38
C GLY A 36 16.73 1.52 -14.99
N ARG A 37 15.78 1.64 -14.04
CA ARG A 37 16.04 2.05 -12.66
C ARG A 37 15.94 0.87 -11.71
N ASP A 38 16.60 0.99 -10.55
CA ASP A 38 16.47 0.01 -9.48
C ASP A 38 15.09 0.07 -8.79
N PRO A 39 14.63 -1.04 -8.18
CA PRO A 39 13.44 -1.04 -7.34
C PRO A 39 13.55 -0.06 -6.17
N SER A 40 12.40 0.48 -5.75
CA SER A 40 12.36 1.41 -4.60
C SER A 40 12.73 0.72 -3.29
N THR A 41 13.54 1.39 -2.47
CA THR A 41 13.87 0.98 -1.09
C THR A 41 13.08 1.75 -0.04
N ALA A 42 12.30 2.77 -0.44
CA ALA A 42 11.68 3.72 0.49
C ALA A 42 10.85 3.07 1.61
N PRO A 43 10.00 2.04 1.36
CA PRO A 43 9.28 1.38 2.45
C PRO A 43 10.21 0.71 3.46
N ALA A 44 11.28 0.06 2.98
CA ALA A 44 12.26 -0.60 3.83
C ALA A 44 13.05 0.42 4.66
N ASP A 45 13.51 1.51 4.04
CA ASP A 45 14.24 2.57 4.74
C ASP A 45 13.36 3.24 5.81
N ALA A 46 12.10 3.51 5.48
CA ALA A 46 11.11 4.06 6.41
C ALA A 46 10.84 3.10 7.59
N ALA A 47 10.61 1.81 7.31
CA ALA A 47 10.42 0.81 8.36
C ALA A 47 11.66 0.64 9.24
N GLY A 48 12.85 0.69 8.67
CA GLY A 48 14.11 0.65 9.41
C GLY A 48 14.23 1.81 10.41
N LYS A 49 13.89 3.02 9.97
CA LYS A 49 13.86 4.21 10.84
C LYS A 49 12.80 4.11 11.95
N VAL A 50 11.58 3.69 11.64
CA VAL A 50 10.50 3.53 12.63
C VAL A 50 10.84 2.46 13.68
N LEU A 51 11.40 1.33 13.25
CA LEU A 51 11.71 0.20 14.14
C LEU A 51 13.05 0.35 14.85
N GLY A 52 13.88 1.33 14.48
CA GLY A 52 15.25 1.48 14.99
C GLY A 52 16.15 0.31 14.60
N VAL A 53 15.90 -0.34 13.45
CA VAL A 53 16.66 -1.51 12.99
C VAL A 53 17.37 -1.22 11.68
N LYS A 54 18.57 -1.77 11.54
CA LYS A 54 19.35 -1.73 10.29
C LYS A 54 19.79 -3.14 9.93
N PRO A 55 19.20 -3.76 8.88
CA PRO A 55 19.64 -5.07 8.42
C PRO A 55 21.11 -5.05 8.00
N VAL A 56 21.91 -5.98 8.53
CA VAL A 56 23.34 -6.11 8.23
C VAL A 56 23.55 -7.25 7.25
N GLY A 57 24.05 -6.95 6.06
CA GLY A 57 24.27 -7.92 4.98
C GLY A 57 23.21 -7.87 3.89
N ALA A 58 23.62 -8.24 2.66
CA ALA A 58 22.76 -8.16 1.49
C ALA A 58 21.52 -9.08 1.59
N LYS A 59 21.67 -10.25 2.19
CA LYS A 59 20.57 -11.22 2.34
C LYS A 59 19.52 -10.73 3.33
N GLU A 60 19.97 -10.12 4.42
CA GLU A 60 19.15 -9.55 5.49
C GLU A 60 18.41 -8.31 4.98
N GLN A 61 19.07 -7.45 4.20
CA GLN A 61 18.43 -6.31 3.54
C GLN A 61 17.32 -6.75 2.59
N THR A 62 17.58 -7.73 1.72
CA THR A 62 16.56 -8.26 0.79
C THR A 62 15.39 -8.89 1.54
N ARG A 63 15.66 -9.67 2.59
CA ARG A 63 14.60 -10.26 3.44
C ARG A 63 13.77 -9.19 4.13
N PHE A 64 14.42 -8.19 4.72
CA PHE A 64 13.74 -7.09 5.40
C PHE A 64 12.88 -6.29 4.43
N ALA A 65 13.41 -5.91 3.27
CA ALA A 65 12.67 -5.21 2.23
C ALA A 65 11.46 -6.03 1.76
N THR A 66 11.62 -7.35 1.57
CA THR A 66 10.51 -8.25 1.19
C THR A 66 9.43 -8.30 2.28
N LEU A 67 9.82 -8.48 3.54
CA LEU A 67 8.88 -8.52 4.66
C LEU A 67 8.13 -7.20 4.83
N VAL A 68 8.83 -6.08 4.74
CA VAL A 68 8.22 -4.75 4.82
C VAL A 68 7.28 -4.53 3.64
N HIS A 69 7.71 -4.82 2.42
CA HIS A 69 6.90 -4.65 1.20
C HIS A 69 5.57 -5.40 1.30
N TRP A 70 5.61 -6.69 1.62
CA TRP A 70 4.41 -7.50 1.73
C TRP A 70 3.60 -7.20 3.00
N GLY A 71 4.26 -6.97 4.13
CA GLY A 71 3.60 -6.69 5.40
C GLY A 71 2.87 -5.33 5.39
N TYR A 72 3.59 -4.28 4.98
CA TYR A 72 3.04 -2.93 4.87
C TYR A 72 1.95 -2.85 3.81
N GLY A 73 2.22 -3.37 2.60
CA GLY A 73 1.24 -3.40 1.52
C GLY A 73 -0.02 -4.19 1.87
N THR A 74 0.12 -5.35 2.53
CA THR A 74 -1.05 -6.14 2.98
C THR A 74 -1.82 -5.39 4.07
N GLY A 75 -1.12 -4.79 5.03
CA GLY A 75 -1.71 -4.04 6.15
C GLY A 75 -2.62 -2.91 5.70
N TRP A 76 -2.26 -2.20 4.62
CA TRP A 76 -3.09 -1.15 4.02
C TRP A 76 -4.43 -1.62 3.44
N GLY A 77 -4.65 -2.94 3.34
CA GLY A 77 -5.96 -3.50 3.06
C GLY A 77 -6.96 -3.34 4.21
N ALA A 78 -6.50 -3.30 5.47
CA ALA A 78 -7.41 -3.20 6.62
C ALA A 78 -8.23 -1.89 6.62
N PRO A 79 -7.65 -0.70 6.33
CA PRO A 79 -8.41 0.52 6.09
C PRO A 79 -9.50 0.37 5.02
N ARG A 80 -9.28 -0.36 3.92
CA ARG A 80 -10.34 -0.61 2.93
C ARG A 80 -11.53 -1.35 3.54
N GLY A 81 -11.27 -2.33 4.40
CA GLY A 81 -12.28 -3.05 5.17
C GLY A 81 -13.05 -2.13 6.13
N LEU A 82 -12.35 -1.24 6.84
CA LEU A 82 -12.98 -0.26 7.72
C LEU A 82 -13.91 0.70 6.96
N LEU A 83 -13.49 1.18 5.78
CA LEU A 83 -14.34 2.03 4.93
C LEU A 83 -15.61 1.30 4.47
N ALA A 84 -15.51 -0.01 4.20
CA ALA A 84 -16.69 -0.84 3.90
C ALA A 84 -17.59 -1.05 5.12
N ALA A 85 -17.01 -1.28 6.31
CA ALA A 85 -17.77 -1.39 7.56
C ALA A 85 -18.51 -0.08 7.91
N ALA A 86 -17.91 1.06 7.57
CA ALA A 86 -18.52 2.39 7.64
C ALA A 86 -19.55 2.67 6.51
N ARG A 87 -19.81 1.69 5.64
CA ARG A 87 -20.81 1.75 4.56
C ARG A 87 -20.57 2.87 3.54
N LEU A 88 -19.31 3.24 3.31
CA LEU A 88 -19.00 4.18 2.24
C LEU A 88 -19.34 3.55 0.87
N PRO A 89 -19.94 4.31 -0.06
CA PRO A 89 -20.16 3.84 -1.41
C PRO A 89 -18.81 3.56 -2.10
N ALA A 90 -18.78 2.55 -2.97
CA ALA A 90 -17.53 2.02 -3.53
C ALA A 90 -16.61 3.08 -4.18
N PRO A 91 -17.10 4.06 -4.97
CA PRO A 91 -16.26 5.11 -5.53
C PRO A 91 -15.58 5.96 -4.44
N LEU A 92 -16.34 6.35 -3.40
CA LEU A 92 -15.80 7.13 -2.29
C LEU A 92 -14.82 6.31 -1.45
N ALA A 93 -15.13 5.05 -1.18
CA ALA A 93 -14.22 4.16 -0.45
C ALA A 93 -12.88 3.98 -1.19
N ASN A 94 -12.88 3.90 -2.53
CA ASN A 94 -11.64 3.81 -3.30
C ASN A 94 -10.86 5.13 -3.28
N ALA A 95 -11.54 6.28 -3.40
CA ALA A 95 -10.90 7.60 -3.34
C ALA A 95 -10.26 7.86 -1.96
N VAL A 96 -10.99 7.57 -0.88
CA VAL A 96 -10.46 7.70 0.49
C VAL A 96 -9.32 6.71 0.73
N HIS A 97 -9.43 5.46 0.24
CA HIS A 97 -8.37 4.48 0.40
C HIS A 97 -7.09 4.90 -0.33
N LEU A 98 -7.19 5.39 -1.57
CA LEU A 98 -6.06 5.97 -2.31
C LEU A 98 -5.43 7.13 -1.51
N ALA A 99 -6.26 8.07 -1.06
CA ALA A 99 -5.79 9.22 -0.30
C ALA A 99 -5.09 8.82 1.02
N LEU A 100 -5.55 7.75 1.69
CA LEU A 100 -4.90 7.24 2.89
C LEU A 100 -3.54 6.62 2.61
N VAL A 101 -3.43 5.75 1.61
CA VAL A 101 -2.16 5.06 1.31
C VAL A 101 -1.12 6.07 0.79
N TRP A 102 -1.49 6.85 -0.23
CA TRP A 102 -0.61 7.83 -0.85
C TRP A 102 -0.35 9.05 0.05
N GLY A 103 -1.38 9.56 0.73
CA GLY A 103 -1.24 10.67 1.67
C GLY A 103 -0.33 10.34 2.85
N THR A 104 -0.29 9.07 3.27
CA THR A 104 0.59 8.67 4.38
C THR A 104 2.05 8.74 3.97
N GLU A 105 2.44 8.24 2.80
CA GLU A 105 3.85 8.30 2.40
C GLU A 105 4.34 9.72 2.12
N THR A 106 3.50 10.57 1.53
CA THR A 106 3.84 11.97 1.24
C THR A 106 4.05 12.80 2.51
N THR A 107 3.54 12.32 3.65
CA THR A 107 3.78 12.90 4.98
C THR A 107 4.92 12.19 5.71
N MET A 108 4.94 10.86 5.69
CA MET A 108 5.82 10.04 6.51
C MET A 108 7.25 9.96 5.94
N LEU A 109 7.42 9.85 4.63
CA LEU A 109 8.76 9.76 4.04
C LEU A 109 9.59 11.03 4.27
N PRO A 110 9.03 12.26 4.13
CA PRO A 110 9.76 13.47 4.50
C PRO A 110 10.00 13.59 6.00
N ALA A 111 9.02 13.25 6.84
CA ALA A 111 9.17 13.28 8.30
C ALA A 111 10.27 12.33 8.81
N LEU A 112 10.52 11.25 8.06
CA LEU A 112 11.60 10.32 8.33
C LEU A 112 12.88 10.62 7.57
N GLU A 113 12.96 11.67 6.76
CA GLU A 113 14.12 11.96 5.90
C GLU A 113 14.49 10.77 4.99
N VAL A 114 13.48 10.09 4.43
CA VAL A 114 13.65 9.01 3.45
C VAL A 114 13.54 9.56 2.02
N ALA A 115 12.70 10.58 1.84
CA ALA A 115 12.53 11.31 0.58
C ALA A 115 12.32 12.80 0.88
N PRO A 116 12.63 13.72 -0.05
CA PRO A 116 12.30 15.13 0.11
C PRO A 116 10.78 15.35 0.12
N PRO A 117 10.27 16.50 0.57
CA PRO A 117 8.88 16.89 0.44
C PRO A 117 8.36 16.78 -1.01
N ILE A 118 7.08 16.44 -1.19
CA ILE A 118 6.51 16.18 -2.53
C ILE A 118 6.61 17.39 -3.49
N ASN A 119 6.64 18.62 -2.97
CA ASN A 119 6.78 19.83 -3.77
C ASN A 119 8.19 20.03 -4.35
N GLU A 120 9.16 19.20 -3.96
CA GLU A 120 10.51 19.16 -4.51
C GLU A 120 10.69 18.00 -5.51
N TRP A 121 9.66 17.18 -5.73
CA TRP A 121 9.72 16.07 -6.67
C TRP A 121 9.44 16.54 -8.09
N GLU A 122 10.08 15.90 -9.06
CA GLU A 122 9.74 16.09 -10.46
C GLU A 122 8.30 15.62 -10.73
N TYR A 123 7.54 16.38 -11.52
CA TYR A 123 6.13 16.08 -11.82
C TYR A 123 5.92 14.68 -12.39
N GLN A 124 6.88 14.18 -13.16
CA GLN A 124 6.85 12.84 -13.71
C GLN A 124 6.91 11.77 -12.62
N GLU A 125 7.73 11.96 -11.59
CA GLU A 125 7.85 11.01 -10.47
C GLU A 125 6.58 11.01 -9.63
N ILE A 126 6.00 12.20 -9.38
CA ILE A 126 4.69 12.31 -8.70
C ILE A 126 3.61 11.55 -9.48
N ALA A 127 3.55 11.71 -10.80
CA ALA A 127 2.54 11.05 -11.62
C ALA A 127 2.66 9.53 -11.62
N ILE A 128 3.89 9.01 -11.70
CA ILE A 128 4.18 7.57 -11.67
C ILE A 128 3.85 6.99 -10.30
N ASP A 129 4.22 7.69 -9.25
CA ASP A 129 3.96 7.27 -7.89
C ASP A 129 2.45 7.21 -7.59
N VAL A 130 1.70 8.28 -7.91
CA VAL A 130 0.24 8.30 -7.82
C VAL A 130 -0.39 7.17 -8.64
N PHE A 131 0.13 6.89 -9.84
CA PHE A 131 -0.36 5.82 -10.68
C PHE A 131 -0.22 4.44 -10.00
N HIS A 132 0.93 4.14 -9.39
CA HIS A 132 1.11 2.88 -8.67
C HIS A 132 0.20 2.75 -7.45
N HIS A 133 -0.02 3.85 -6.73
CA HIS A 133 -0.97 3.91 -5.62
C HIS A 133 -2.43 3.74 -6.08
N LEU A 134 -2.78 4.27 -7.25
CA LEU A 134 -4.09 4.05 -7.88
C LEU A 134 -4.27 2.58 -8.26
N VAL A 135 -3.25 1.94 -8.84
CA VAL A 135 -3.26 0.50 -9.14
C VAL A 135 -3.51 -0.31 -7.86
N TYR A 136 -2.79 0.00 -6.78
CA TYR A 136 -2.97 -0.63 -5.47
C TYR A 136 -4.43 -0.48 -4.98
N ALA A 137 -4.91 0.76 -4.84
CA ALA A 137 -6.22 1.06 -4.26
C ALA A 137 -7.36 0.44 -5.07
N MET A 138 -7.26 0.46 -6.41
CA MET A 138 -8.28 -0.12 -7.29
C MET A 138 -8.27 -1.66 -7.26
N ALA A 139 -7.09 -2.28 -7.22
CA ALA A 139 -6.98 -3.73 -7.11
C ALA A 139 -7.52 -4.23 -5.75
N THR A 140 -7.14 -3.57 -4.65
CA THR A 140 -7.67 -3.87 -3.32
C THR A 140 -9.18 -3.64 -3.24
N GLY A 141 -9.69 -2.52 -3.78
CA GLY A 141 -11.13 -2.25 -3.79
C GLY A 141 -11.93 -3.31 -4.55
N ARG A 142 -11.43 -3.78 -5.71
CA ARG A 142 -12.08 -4.85 -6.49
C ARG A 142 -12.01 -6.20 -5.80
N ALA A 143 -10.85 -6.57 -5.26
CA ALA A 143 -10.66 -7.83 -4.51
C ALA A 143 -11.56 -7.87 -3.28
N TYR A 144 -11.66 -6.76 -2.54
CA TYR A 144 -12.57 -6.63 -1.40
C TYR A 144 -14.02 -6.87 -1.82
N ALA A 145 -14.48 -6.21 -2.88
CA ALA A 145 -15.84 -6.36 -3.36
C ALA A 145 -16.15 -7.79 -3.82
N ALA A 146 -15.17 -8.51 -4.37
CA ALA A 146 -15.32 -9.92 -4.73
C ALA A 146 -15.46 -10.82 -3.50
N LEU A 147 -14.59 -10.63 -2.49
CA LEU A 147 -14.66 -11.36 -1.22
C LEU A 147 -15.98 -11.09 -0.47
N ASP A 148 -16.43 -9.83 -0.48
CA ASP A 148 -17.65 -9.41 0.19
C ASP A 148 -18.90 -10.09 -0.41
N ARG A 149 -18.97 -10.20 -1.74
CA ARG A 149 -20.04 -10.94 -2.42
C ARG A 149 -19.99 -12.44 -2.16
N ALA A 150 -18.81 -13.05 -2.17
CA ALA A 150 -18.65 -14.49 -2.00
C ALA A 150 -18.95 -14.99 -0.58
N ILE A 151 -18.84 -14.13 0.43
CA ILE A 151 -19.12 -14.46 1.83
C ILE A 151 -20.56 -14.09 2.21
N ALA A 152 -21.20 -13.20 1.45
CA ALA A 152 -22.61 -12.85 1.62
C ALA A 152 -23.58 -13.83 0.93
N SER A 153 -23.07 -14.72 0.07
CA SER A 153 -23.78 -15.86 -0.54
C SER A 153 -23.67 -17.11 0.30
#